data_AF-A0AAD8ZXS8-F1
#
_entry.id   AF-A0AAD8ZXS8-F1
#
_cell.length_a   1.000
_cell.length_b   1.000
_cell.length_c   1.000
_cell.angle_alpha   90.00
_cell.angle_beta   90.00
_cell.angle_gamma   90.00
#
_symmetry.space_group_name_H-M   'P 1'
#
loop_
_entity.id
_entity.type
_entity.pdbx_description
1 polymer ?
#
loop_
_entity_poly.entity_id
_entity_poly.type
_entity_poly.pdbx_seq_one_letter_code
_entity_poly.pdbx_strand_id
1 'polypeptide(L)'
;MSSSTVGSLLAAIATLISDGLRILKFADKHHWGPDEHEQLRLLEDTLDDAKKDFQELSVLVNGQRYYMNDRRPQSINELKRLQGKFETHIENFKDWAKVGGPINPIWARETTELRRELHRAQCRAARRIFNSEQESSSRCLGAFLVYRKQREWATRTIVTEEEFHRRHVEEVRACNNIGKFERFGDRDIAFVCDFCDGHLVWEDLETMPAMRAATDATINAVRPGSPTQLPHWQATAYSAANREQKTVVHAPLAIANHIAPYQGDWVARLECPFCDEAPYIEPGEDGDDEMRNAQDESGFEDLQAFQEHLEWQHTATSIPAVPLPKAAKDCVVM
;
A
#
# COMPACT_ATOMS: atom_id res chain seq x y z
N MET A 1 35.09 13.38 5.92
CA MET A 1 34.08 12.42 6.41
C MET A 1 33.23 12.01 5.23
N SER A 2 33.15 10.73 4.89
CA SER A 2 32.29 10.29 3.78
C SER A 2 30.84 10.64 4.10
N SER A 3 30.13 11.25 3.17
CA SER A 3 28.70 11.51 3.30
C SER A 3 27.95 10.18 3.43
N SER A 4 27.13 10.04 4.47
CA SER A 4 26.27 8.85 4.66
C SER A 4 25.38 8.62 3.44
N THR A 5 25.26 7.37 3.04
CA THR A 5 24.26 6.88 2.07
C THR A 5 23.32 5.88 2.73
N VAL A 6 22.18 5.60 2.10
CA VAL A 6 21.26 4.53 2.54
C VAL A 6 22.02 3.22 2.74
N GLY A 7 22.84 2.82 1.76
CA GLY A 7 23.66 1.61 1.85
C GLY A 7 24.62 1.59 3.05
N SER A 8 25.32 2.70 3.32
CA SER A 8 26.25 2.77 4.46
C SER A 8 25.54 2.67 5.81
N LEU A 9 24.32 3.21 5.93
CA LEU A 9 23.53 3.18 7.16
C LEU A 9 22.88 1.81 7.37
N LEU A 10 22.35 1.18 6.32
CA LEU A 10 21.83 -0.18 6.38
C LEU A 10 22.94 -1.18 6.75
N ALA A 11 24.15 -1.01 6.20
CA ALA A 11 25.30 -1.83 6.58
C ALA A 11 25.70 -1.64 8.06
N ALA A 12 25.65 -0.39 8.57
CA ALA A 12 25.90 -0.12 9.98
C ALA A 12 24.84 -0.78 10.88
N ILE A 13 23.56 -0.67 10.54
CA ILE A 13 22.46 -1.34 11.25
C ILE A 13 22.62 -2.87 11.22
N ALA A 14 22.93 -3.45 10.06
CA ALA A 14 23.18 -4.88 9.95
C ALA A 14 24.38 -5.35 10.81
N THR A 15 25.40 -4.51 10.94
CA THR A 15 26.54 -4.77 11.83
C THR A 15 26.10 -4.77 13.29
N LEU A 16 25.27 -3.80 13.72
CA LEU A 16 24.71 -3.75 15.07
C LEU A 16 23.87 -5.00 15.39
N ILE A 17 22.99 -5.41 14.48
CA ILE A 17 22.19 -6.63 14.65
C ILE A 17 23.11 -7.86 14.75
N SER A 18 24.14 -7.94 13.90
CA SER A 18 25.13 -9.02 13.93
C SER A 18 25.93 -9.06 15.23
N ASP A 19 26.22 -7.90 15.83
CA ASP A 19 26.85 -7.81 17.14
C ASP A 19 25.93 -8.31 18.26
N GLY A 20 24.64 -7.94 18.22
CA GLY A 20 23.62 -8.51 19.13
C GLY A 20 23.54 -10.04 19.04
N LEU A 21 23.49 -10.57 17.81
CA LEU A 21 23.54 -12.01 17.57
C LEU A 21 24.81 -12.64 18.12
N ARG A 22 25.96 -11.98 17.96
CA ARG A 22 27.25 -12.46 18.48
C ARG A 22 27.23 -12.54 20.00
N ILE A 23 26.71 -11.51 20.66
CA ILE A 23 26.58 -11.45 22.13
C ILE A 23 25.76 -12.64 22.63
N LEU A 24 24.56 -12.85 22.09
CA LEU A 24 23.70 -13.96 22.51
C LEU A 24 24.31 -15.32 22.15
N LYS A 25 24.93 -15.47 20.97
CA LYS A 25 25.52 -16.76 20.55
C LYS A 25 26.66 -17.23 21.46
N PHE A 26 27.42 -16.30 22.04
CA PHE A 26 28.54 -16.59 22.95
C PHE A 26 28.20 -16.48 24.44
N ALA A 27 26.98 -16.08 24.79
CA ALA A 27 26.53 -16.10 26.17
C ALA A 27 26.37 -17.54 26.69
N ASP A 28 26.44 -17.72 28.02
CA ASP A 28 26.23 -19.01 28.66
C ASP A 28 24.76 -19.46 28.50
N LYS A 29 24.56 -20.63 27.90
CA LYS A 29 23.24 -21.18 27.54
C LYS A 29 22.66 -22.13 28.57
N HIS A 30 23.40 -22.50 29.62
CA HIS A 30 22.94 -23.50 30.60
C HIS A 30 21.64 -23.09 31.31
N HIS A 31 21.37 -21.79 31.41
CA HIS A 31 20.22 -21.23 32.11
C HIS A 31 19.21 -20.54 31.18
N TRP A 32 19.32 -20.73 29.87
CA TRP A 32 18.40 -20.10 28.92
C TRP A 32 16.99 -20.66 29.06
N GLY A 33 16.02 -19.76 29.15
CA GLY A 33 14.61 -20.04 29.03
C GLY A 33 14.10 -19.76 27.61
N PRO A 34 12.77 -19.77 27.42
CA PRO A 34 12.15 -19.46 26.14
C PRO A 34 12.47 -18.06 25.62
N ASP A 35 12.59 -17.07 26.52
CA ASP A 35 12.75 -15.66 26.15
C ASP A 35 14.10 -15.38 25.50
N GLU A 36 15.19 -16.00 25.97
CA GLU A 36 16.53 -15.88 25.36
C GLU A 36 16.56 -16.46 23.94
N HIS A 37 15.93 -17.62 23.75
CA HIS A 37 15.83 -18.27 22.45
C HIS A 37 14.96 -17.45 21.49
N GLU A 38 13.85 -16.89 21.99
CA GLU A 38 12.98 -16.03 21.21
C GLU A 38 13.70 -14.73 20.81
N GLN A 39 14.45 -14.11 21.72
CA GLN A 39 15.24 -12.92 21.40
C GLN A 39 16.30 -13.20 20.31
N LEU A 40 16.99 -14.34 20.40
CA LEU A 40 17.95 -14.75 19.38
C LEU A 40 17.26 -14.91 18.02
N ARG A 41 16.14 -15.64 17.98
CA ARG A 41 15.34 -15.87 16.77
C ARG A 41 14.86 -14.56 16.15
N LEU A 42 14.37 -13.63 16.97
CA LEU A 42 13.89 -12.32 16.51
C LEU A 42 15.00 -11.47 15.89
N LEU A 43 16.22 -11.52 16.42
CA LEU A 43 17.37 -10.83 15.80
C LEU A 43 17.80 -11.49 14.48
N GLU A 44 17.72 -12.81 14.39
CA GLU A 44 18.01 -13.54 13.14
C GLU A 44 16.99 -13.17 12.06
N ASP A 45 15.69 -13.25 12.39
CA ASP A 45 14.61 -12.81 11.51
C ASP A 45 14.80 -11.35 11.08
N THR A 46 15.17 -10.46 12.01
CA THR A 46 15.37 -9.03 11.70
C THR A 46 16.50 -8.82 10.69
N LEU A 47 17.60 -9.55 10.83
CA LEU A 47 18.73 -9.43 9.90
C LEU A 47 18.38 -10.01 8.52
N ASP A 48 17.67 -11.12 8.48
CA ASP A 48 17.32 -11.78 7.23
C ASP A 48 16.22 -11.01 6.47
N ASP A 49 15.20 -10.49 7.17
CA ASP A 49 14.21 -9.58 6.60
C ASP A 49 14.89 -8.32 6.06
N ALA A 50 15.84 -7.72 6.80
CA ALA A 50 16.56 -6.54 6.33
C ALA A 50 17.37 -6.79 5.05
N LYS A 51 18.00 -7.96 4.91
CA LYS A 51 18.71 -8.35 3.68
C LYS A 51 17.74 -8.59 2.53
N LYS A 52 16.63 -9.27 2.82
CA LYS A 52 15.57 -9.56 1.83
C LYS A 52 15.00 -8.26 1.29
N ASP A 53 14.61 -7.34 2.15
CA ASP A 53 14.12 -6.01 1.78
C ASP A 53 15.13 -5.28 0.89
N PHE A 54 16.40 -5.27 1.27
CA PHE A 54 17.44 -4.64 0.48
C PHE A 54 17.55 -5.23 -0.94
N GLN A 55 17.47 -6.56 -1.06
CA GLN A 55 17.50 -7.24 -2.35
C GLN A 55 16.25 -6.94 -3.17
N GLU A 56 15.06 -7.13 -2.60
CA GLU A 56 13.77 -6.99 -3.30
C GLU A 56 13.50 -5.54 -3.71
N LEU A 57 13.69 -4.58 -2.80
CA LEU A 57 13.45 -3.16 -3.07
C LEU A 57 14.41 -2.60 -4.10
N SER A 58 15.68 -3.05 -4.11
CA SER A 58 16.66 -2.57 -5.07
C SER A 58 16.26 -2.80 -6.53
N VAL A 59 15.57 -3.91 -6.81
CA VAL A 59 15.06 -4.26 -8.15
C VAL A 59 13.96 -3.30 -8.59
N LEU A 60 13.26 -2.66 -7.64
CA LEU A 60 12.18 -1.72 -7.92
C LEU A 60 12.66 -0.30 -8.25
N VAL A 61 13.92 0.05 -7.91
CA VAL A 61 14.45 1.41 -7.98
C VAL A 61 15.72 1.52 -8.83
N ASN A 62 15.66 1.04 -10.08
CA ASN A 62 16.77 1.05 -11.05
C ASN A 62 18.03 0.26 -10.63
N GLY A 63 17.90 -0.59 -9.62
CA GLY A 63 18.94 -1.52 -9.18
C GLY A 63 19.70 -1.09 -7.92
N GLN A 64 20.48 -2.03 -7.40
CA GLN A 64 21.22 -1.91 -6.14
C GLN A 64 22.12 -0.69 -6.06
N ARG A 65 22.76 -0.28 -7.17
CA ARG A 65 23.66 0.89 -7.16
C ARG A 65 22.92 2.19 -6.86
N TYR A 66 21.70 2.36 -7.36
CA TYR A 66 20.89 3.56 -7.11
C TYR A 66 20.40 3.57 -5.67
N TYR A 67 19.86 2.44 -5.20
CA TYR A 67 19.38 2.30 -3.83
C TYR A 67 20.49 2.53 -2.79
N MET A 68 21.63 1.85 -2.95
CA MET A 68 22.75 1.92 -2.01
C MET A 68 23.38 3.32 -1.93
N ASN A 69 23.38 4.06 -3.04
CA ASN A 69 23.96 5.40 -3.13
C ASN A 69 22.94 6.52 -2.89
N ASP A 70 21.69 6.20 -2.52
CA ASP A 70 20.71 7.23 -2.16
C ASP A 70 21.22 8.09 -0.99
N ARG A 71 21.04 9.41 -1.16
CA ARG A 71 21.51 10.46 -0.25
C ARG A 71 20.41 11.46 0.08
N ARG A 72 19.15 11.17 -0.27
CA ARG A 72 18.03 12.06 0.05
C ARG A 72 18.01 12.32 1.56
N PRO A 73 17.99 13.60 2.01
CA PRO A 73 18.12 13.94 3.43
C PRO A 73 17.11 13.23 4.32
N GLN A 74 15.90 13.04 3.80
CA GLN A 74 14.82 12.38 4.53
C GLN A 74 15.14 10.90 4.80
N SER A 75 15.59 10.13 3.80
CA SER A 75 16.04 8.74 3.97
C SER A 75 17.20 8.63 4.95
N ILE A 76 18.18 9.54 4.82
CA ILE A 76 19.39 9.54 5.66
C ILE A 76 19.06 9.85 7.12
N ASN A 77 18.24 10.88 7.38
CA ASN A 77 17.87 11.26 8.75
C ASN A 77 17.04 10.17 9.42
N GLU A 78 16.12 9.56 8.68
CA GLU A 78 15.30 8.46 9.14
C GLU A 78 16.13 7.23 9.54
N LEU A 79 17.03 6.78 8.65
CA LEU A 79 17.92 5.65 8.93
C LEU A 79 18.93 5.95 10.04
N LYS A 80 19.43 7.19 10.17
CA LYS A 80 20.28 7.59 11.29
C LYS A 80 19.56 7.51 12.63
N ARG A 81 18.30 7.97 12.70
CA ARG A 81 17.48 7.85 13.90
C ARG A 81 17.28 6.38 14.26
N LEU A 82 16.99 5.55 13.27
CA LEU A 82 16.81 4.11 13.47
C LEU A 82 18.11 3.43 13.90
N GLN A 83 19.24 3.79 13.32
CA GLN A 83 20.56 3.34 13.75
C GLN A 83 20.78 3.62 15.24
N GLY A 84 20.51 4.84 15.71
CA GLY A 84 20.65 5.19 17.13
C GLY A 84 19.74 4.36 18.05
N LYS A 85 18.55 3.98 17.59
CA LYS A 85 17.68 3.04 18.32
C LYS A 85 18.29 1.65 18.42
N PHE A 86 18.82 1.11 17.30
CA PHE A 86 19.55 -0.17 17.32
C PHE A 86 20.79 -0.10 18.21
N GLU A 87 21.57 0.99 18.17
CA GLU A 87 22.74 1.17 19.04
C GLU A 87 22.36 1.05 20.52
N THR A 88 21.29 1.76 20.92
CA THR A 88 20.76 1.69 22.30
C THR A 88 20.30 0.27 22.64
N HIS A 89 19.58 -0.39 21.73
CA HIS A 89 19.07 -1.75 21.94
C HIS A 89 20.19 -2.77 22.12
N ILE A 90 21.24 -2.67 21.30
CA ILE A 90 22.39 -3.59 21.38
C ILE A 90 23.25 -3.30 22.62
N GLU A 91 23.32 -2.05 23.07
CA GLU A 91 24.03 -1.73 24.32
C GLU A 91 23.39 -2.42 25.53
N ASN A 92 22.06 -2.54 25.57
CA ASN A 92 21.36 -3.33 26.59
C ASN A 92 21.84 -4.79 26.64
N PHE A 93 22.07 -5.41 25.47
CA PHE A 93 22.59 -6.78 25.41
C PHE A 93 24.05 -6.87 25.86
N LYS A 94 24.88 -5.86 25.56
CA LYS A 94 26.27 -5.81 26.04
C LYS A 94 26.32 -5.71 27.56
N ASP A 95 25.45 -4.89 28.15
CA ASP A 95 25.39 -4.74 29.60
C ASP A 95 24.85 -6.01 30.26
N TRP A 96 23.81 -6.62 29.69
CA TRP A 96 23.34 -7.93 30.11
C TRP A 96 24.43 -9.00 30.06
N ALA A 97 25.22 -9.05 28.99
CA ALA A 97 26.31 -10.04 28.87
C ALA A 97 27.41 -9.87 29.93
N LYS A 98 27.58 -8.67 30.52
CA LYS A 98 28.51 -8.42 31.62
C LYS A 98 27.94 -8.87 32.97
N VAL A 99 26.64 -8.65 33.19
CA VAL A 99 25.97 -8.90 34.48
C VAL A 99 25.47 -10.34 34.59
N GLY A 100 25.01 -10.93 33.49
CA GLY A 100 24.31 -12.21 33.44
C GLY A 100 22.87 -12.13 33.94
N GLY A 101 22.22 -13.30 34.07
CA GLY A 101 20.83 -13.43 34.49
C GLY A 101 19.83 -13.56 33.34
N PRO A 102 18.53 -13.66 33.64
CA PRO A 102 17.50 -13.78 32.61
C PRO A 102 17.40 -12.51 31.77
N ILE A 103 17.03 -12.67 30.50
CA ILE A 103 16.83 -11.54 29.60
C ILE A 103 15.58 -10.74 29.98
N ASN A 104 15.56 -9.44 29.64
CA ASN A 104 14.35 -8.64 29.81
C ASN A 104 13.32 -8.99 28.72
N PRO A 105 12.11 -9.46 29.07
CA PRO A 105 11.10 -9.87 28.09
C PRO A 105 10.62 -8.72 27.20
N ILE A 106 10.79 -7.47 27.62
CA ILE A 106 10.44 -6.29 26.82
C ILE A 106 11.30 -6.19 25.55
N TRP A 107 12.53 -6.71 25.57
CA TRP A 107 13.46 -6.61 24.44
C TRP A 107 12.96 -7.34 23.20
N ALA A 108 12.20 -8.43 23.36
CA ALA A 108 11.60 -9.16 22.25
C ALA A 108 10.57 -8.30 21.49
N ARG A 109 9.76 -7.55 22.25
CA ARG A 109 8.82 -6.57 21.69
C ARG A 109 9.56 -5.44 20.99
N GLU A 110 10.59 -4.87 21.62
CA GLU A 110 11.40 -3.81 21.03
C GLU A 110 12.10 -4.27 19.74
N THR A 111 12.64 -5.50 19.69
CA THR A 111 13.20 -6.06 18.45
C THR A 111 12.16 -6.20 17.36
N THR A 112 10.94 -6.64 17.70
CA THR A 112 9.85 -6.73 16.73
C THR A 112 9.44 -5.35 16.20
N GLU A 113 9.41 -4.33 17.06
CA GLU A 113 9.13 -2.94 16.68
C GLU A 113 10.26 -2.39 15.78
N LEU A 114 11.52 -2.56 16.16
CA LEU A 114 12.68 -2.15 15.36
C LEU A 114 12.74 -2.84 14.00
N ARG A 115 12.39 -4.13 13.94
CA ARG A 115 12.28 -4.87 12.68
C ARG A 115 11.26 -4.23 11.73
N ARG A 116 10.07 -3.92 12.24
CA ARG A 116 9.01 -3.25 11.46
C ARG A 116 9.42 -1.84 11.04
N GLU A 117 10.05 -1.08 11.92
CA GLU A 117 10.57 0.26 11.60
C GLU A 117 11.65 0.21 10.52
N LEU A 118 12.54 -0.79 10.55
CA LEU A 118 13.57 -0.99 9.54
C LEU A 118 12.99 -1.33 8.18
N HIS A 119 12.06 -2.28 8.14
CA HIS A 119 11.33 -2.63 6.91
C HIS A 119 10.68 -1.39 6.28
N ARG A 120 9.91 -0.65 7.08
CA ARG A 120 9.24 0.58 6.64
C ARG A 120 10.20 1.68 6.19
N ALA A 121 11.31 1.88 6.91
CA ALA A 121 12.32 2.85 6.51
C ALA A 121 12.96 2.51 5.15
N GLN A 122 13.18 1.22 4.88
CA GLN A 122 13.65 0.74 3.59
C GLN A 122 12.60 0.95 2.48
N CYS A 123 11.34 0.57 2.71
CA CYS A 123 10.24 0.80 1.77
C CYS A 123 10.06 2.29 1.44
N ARG A 124 10.12 3.17 2.44
CA ARG A 124 10.07 4.63 2.24
C ARG A 124 11.28 5.17 1.49
N ALA A 125 12.49 4.67 1.76
CA ALA A 125 13.68 5.07 1.01
C ALA A 125 13.54 4.68 -0.47
N ALA A 126 13.05 3.47 -0.76
CA ALA A 126 12.76 3.03 -2.13
C ALA A 126 11.68 3.90 -2.79
N ARG A 127 10.57 4.19 -2.10
CA ARG A 127 9.54 5.11 -2.58
C ARG A 127 10.13 6.48 -2.95
N ARG A 128 10.99 7.07 -2.11
CA ARG A 128 11.57 8.40 -2.38
C ARG A 128 12.43 8.42 -3.64
N ILE A 129 13.09 7.31 -3.98
CA ILE A 129 13.81 7.16 -5.26
C ILE A 129 12.80 7.09 -6.41
N PHE A 130 11.84 6.19 -6.29
CA PHE A 130 10.79 5.97 -7.29
C PHE A 130 10.03 7.25 -7.64
N ASN A 131 9.53 7.98 -6.63
CA ASN A 131 8.77 9.22 -6.81
C ASN A 131 9.56 10.35 -7.50
N SER A 132 10.90 10.33 -7.44
CA SER A 132 11.69 11.37 -8.11
C SER A 132 11.98 11.06 -9.58
N GLU A 133 11.75 9.82 -9.99
CA GLU A 133 12.02 9.35 -11.36
C GLU A 133 10.72 9.15 -12.14
N GLN A 134 9.60 8.93 -11.45
CA GLN A 134 8.31 8.71 -12.07
C GLN A 134 7.57 10.03 -12.26
N GLU A 135 7.57 10.54 -13.49
CA GLU A 135 6.81 11.74 -13.89
C GLU A 135 5.34 11.42 -14.25
N SER A 136 5.01 10.15 -14.50
CA SER A 136 3.75 9.76 -15.16
C SER A 136 2.67 9.16 -14.24
N SER A 137 2.95 8.90 -12.96
CA SER A 137 1.96 8.31 -12.05
C SER A 137 2.01 9.01 -10.70
N SER A 138 0.84 9.40 -10.21
CA SER A 138 0.68 9.96 -8.86
C SER A 138 0.68 8.86 -7.78
N ARG A 139 0.52 7.58 -8.18
CA ARG A 139 0.46 6.42 -7.28
C ARG A 139 1.69 6.34 -6.40
N CYS A 140 1.48 5.96 -5.16
CA CYS A 140 2.59 5.55 -4.30
C CYS A 140 3.26 4.28 -4.88
N LEU A 141 4.55 4.04 -4.59
CA LEU A 141 5.24 2.82 -5.04
C LEU A 141 4.50 1.53 -4.66
N GLY A 142 3.99 1.43 -3.43
CA GLY A 142 3.17 0.29 -2.99
C GLY A 142 1.90 0.12 -3.83
N ALA A 143 1.17 1.21 -4.10
CA ALA A 143 -0.01 1.21 -4.96
C ALA A 143 0.32 0.75 -6.38
N PHE A 144 1.40 1.30 -6.96
CA PHE A 144 1.88 0.95 -8.29
C PHE A 144 2.19 -0.54 -8.44
N LEU A 145 2.75 -1.18 -7.41
CA LEU A 145 3.03 -2.62 -7.43
C LEU A 145 1.75 -3.47 -7.49
N VAL A 146 0.71 -3.09 -6.73
CA VAL A 146 -0.59 -3.78 -6.75
C VAL A 146 -1.29 -3.51 -8.07
N TYR A 147 -1.28 -2.27 -8.55
CA TYR A 147 -1.82 -1.88 -9.85
C TYR A 147 -1.19 -2.68 -11.00
N ARG A 148 0.14 -2.81 -11.02
CA ARG A 148 0.85 -3.63 -12.00
C ARG A 148 0.37 -5.08 -11.99
N LYS A 149 0.15 -5.68 -10.81
CA LYS A 149 -0.41 -7.03 -10.69
C LYS A 149 -1.85 -7.13 -11.20
N GLN A 150 -2.67 -6.11 -10.97
CA GLN A 150 -4.02 -6.07 -11.54
C GLN A 150 -3.98 -5.98 -13.07
N ARG A 151 -3.08 -5.18 -13.66
CA ARG A 151 -2.90 -5.08 -15.12
C ARG A 151 -2.41 -6.39 -15.75
N GLU A 152 -1.50 -7.11 -15.08
CA GLU A 152 -1.07 -8.45 -15.52
C GLU A 152 -2.26 -9.41 -15.68
N TRP A 153 -3.28 -9.28 -14.82
CA TRP A 153 -4.52 -10.06 -14.90
C TRP A 153 -5.55 -9.50 -15.88
N ALA A 154 -5.63 -8.18 -16.06
CA ALA A 154 -6.54 -7.54 -17.01
C ALA A 154 -6.25 -7.95 -18.46
N THR A 155 -5.00 -8.29 -18.77
CA THR A 155 -4.60 -8.79 -20.11
C THR A 155 -4.95 -10.26 -20.35
N ARG A 156 -5.41 -10.99 -19.32
CA ARG A 156 -5.75 -12.41 -19.41
C ARG A 156 -7.26 -12.58 -19.50
N THR A 157 -7.70 -13.43 -20.42
CA THR A 157 -9.09 -13.91 -20.42
C THR A 157 -9.27 -14.88 -19.26
N ILE A 158 -10.13 -14.53 -18.30
CA ILE A 158 -10.50 -15.42 -17.20
C ILE A 158 -11.64 -16.30 -17.70
N VAL A 159 -11.39 -17.60 -17.82
CA VAL A 159 -12.37 -18.55 -18.39
C VAL A 159 -12.91 -19.50 -17.34
N THR A 160 -12.17 -19.73 -16.24
CA THR A 160 -12.56 -20.67 -15.18
C THR A 160 -12.68 -20.02 -13.81
N GLU A 161 -13.46 -20.65 -12.91
CA GLU A 161 -13.55 -20.24 -11.50
C GLU A 161 -12.20 -20.35 -10.78
N GLU A 162 -11.37 -21.34 -11.15
CA GLU A 162 -10.02 -21.51 -10.60
C GLU A 162 -9.13 -20.31 -10.92
N GLU A 163 -9.22 -19.78 -12.14
CA GLU A 163 -8.47 -18.59 -12.55
C GLU A 163 -8.95 -17.34 -11.82
N PHE A 164 -10.27 -17.21 -11.59
CA PHE A 164 -10.84 -16.13 -10.80
C PHE A 164 -10.34 -16.19 -9.35
N HIS A 165 -10.35 -17.39 -8.73
CA HIS A 165 -9.83 -17.59 -7.38
C HIS A 165 -8.33 -17.28 -7.31
N ARG A 166 -7.55 -17.75 -8.29
CA ARG A 166 -6.10 -17.48 -8.38
C ARG A 166 -5.81 -15.98 -8.48
N ARG A 167 -6.56 -15.24 -9.31
CA ARG A 167 -6.47 -13.78 -9.40
C ARG A 167 -6.72 -13.13 -8.05
N HIS A 168 -7.81 -13.51 -7.38
CA HIS A 168 -8.17 -12.95 -6.08
C HIS A 168 -7.07 -13.17 -5.03
N VAL A 169 -6.56 -14.40 -4.92
CA VAL A 169 -5.47 -14.74 -3.98
C VAL A 169 -4.20 -13.93 -4.28
N GLU A 170 -3.86 -13.74 -5.56
CA GLU A 170 -2.70 -12.95 -5.96
C GLU A 170 -2.87 -11.45 -5.69
N GLU A 171 -4.05 -10.88 -5.95
CA GLU A 171 -4.37 -9.47 -5.63
C GLU A 171 -4.27 -9.22 -4.11
N VAL A 172 -4.85 -10.10 -3.29
CA VAL A 172 -4.80 -10.00 -1.82
C VAL A 172 -3.36 -10.17 -1.31
N ARG A 173 -2.60 -11.12 -1.86
CA ARG A 173 -1.18 -11.29 -1.52
C ARG A 173 -0.38 -10.04 -1.86
N ALA A 174 -0.63 -9.42 -3.01
CA ALA A 174 0.04 -8.18 -3.38
C ALA A 174 -0.27 -7.05 -2.37
N CYS A 175 -1.52 -6.94 -1.91
CA CYS A 175 -1.90 -5.96 -0.87
C CYS A 175 -1.19 -6.23 0.47
N ASN A 176 -1.10 -7.49 0.89
CA ASN A 176 -0.42 -7.85 2.15
C ASN A 176 1.11 -7.69 2.09
N ASN A 177 1.68 -7.58 0.89
CA ASN A 177 3.11 -7.33 0.71
C ASN A 177 3.48 -5.84 0.73
N ILE A 178 2.51 -4.93 0.58
CA ILE A 178 2.78 -3.48 0.53
C ILE A 178 2.35 -2.73 1.79
N GLY A 179 1.61 -3.40 2.67
CA GLY A 179 1.14 -2.83 3.92
C GLY A 179 0.35 -3.84 4.73
N LYS A 180 -0.25 -3.38 5.82
CA LYS A 180 -1.02 -4.21 6.75
C LYS A 180 -2.42 -3.68 6.98
N PHE A 181 -3.34 -4.59 7.27
CA PHE A 181 -4.64 -4.25 7.82
C PHE A 181 -4.61 -4.28 9.33
N GLU A 182 -5.26 -3.30 9.96
CA GLU A 182 -5.45 -3.28 11.41
C GLU A 182 -6.80 -2.70 11.78
N ARG A 183 -7.25 -3.03 13.00
CA ARG A 183 -8.43 -2.39 13.58
C ARG A 183 -8.12 -0.96 13.92
N PHE A 184 -8.98 -0.06 13.48
CA PHE A 184 -8.92 1.36 13.81
C PHE A 184 -10.12 1.68 14.70
N GLY A 185 -9.85 1.77 16.01
CA GLY A 185 -10.92 1.77 17.00
C GLY A 185 -11.68 0.44 17.04
N ASP A 186 -12.96 0.51 17.45
CA ASP A 186 -13.78 -0.70 17.69
C ASP A 186 -14.51 -1.21 16.43
N ARG A 187 -14.67 -0.35 15.42
CA ARG A 187 -15.57 -0.60 14.28
C ARG A 187 -14.89 -0.53 12.93
N ASP A 188 -13.82 0.24 12.80
CA ASP A 188 -13.24 0.55 11.51
C ASP A 188 -12.05 -0.37 11.20
N ILE A 189 -11.75 -0.47 9.91
CA ILE A 189 -10.59 -1.22 9.42
C ILE A 189 -9.72 -0.25 8.62
N ALA A 190 -8.45 -0.14 9.01
CA ALA A 190 -7.48 0.66 8.30
C ALA A 190 -6.46 -0.22 7.58
N PHE A 191 -6.12 0.14 6.36
CA PHE A 191 -4.92 -0.33 5.68
C PHE A 191 -3.82 0.70 5.84
N VAL A 192 -2.62 0.28 6.27
CA VAL A 192 -1.45 1.15 6.45
C VAL A 192 -0.36 0.72 5.46
N CYS A 193 -0.06 1.59 4.50
CA CYS A 193 0.96 1.33 3.49
C CYS A 193 2.37 1.52 4.04
N ASP A 194 3.25 0.52 3.88
CA ASP A 194 4.63 0.57 4.38
C ASP A 194 5.53 1.51 3.55
N PHE A 195 5.09 1.89 2.34
CA PHE A 195 5.83 2.79 1.44
C PHE A 195 5.57 4.27 1.70
N CYS A 196 4.37 4.64 2.17
CA CYS A 196 4.00 6.05 2.31
C CYS A 196 3.41 6.43 3.67
N ASP A 197 3.20 5.46 4.58
CA ASP A 197 2.47 5.62 5.85
C ASP A 197 1.03 6.15 5.68
N GLY A 198 0.51 6.15 4.46
CA GLY A 198 -0.87 6.54 4.16
C GLY A 198 -1.86 5.48 4.64
N HIS A 199 -2.95 5.95 5.24
CA HIS A 199 -4.04 5.13 5.73
C HIS A 199 -5.24 5.17 4.80
N LEU A 200 -5.80 4.01 4.48
CA LEU A 200 -7.13 3.88 3.87
C LEU A 200 -8.06 3.31 4.92
N VAL A 201 -9.13 4.04 5.25
CA VAL A 201 -10.05 3.66 6.33
C VAL A 201 -11.39 3.27 5.74
N TRP A 202 -11.83 2.05 6.04
CA TRP A 202 -13.20 1.62 5.84
C TRP A 202 -13.94 1.70 7.16
N GLU A 203 -14.95 2.56 7.19
CA GLU A 203 -15.77 2.78 8.37
C GLU A 203 -16.76 1.64 8.61
N ASP A 204 -16.93 1.27 9.88
CA ASP A 204 -17.95 0.34 10.34
C ASP A 204 -17.96 -0.98 9.55
N LEU A 205 -16.83 -1.70 9.52
CA LEU A 205 -16.72 -2.98 8.83
C LEU A 205 -16.33 -4.13 9.75
N GLU A 206 -17.03 -5.25 9.67
CA GLU A 206 -16.68 -6.47 10.41
C GLU A 206 -15.43 -7.14 9.85
N THR A 207 -15.21 -7.10 8.54
CA THR A 207 -14.05 -7.72 7.88
C THR A 207 -13.55 -6.90 6.71
N MET A 208 -12.28 -7.11 6.33
CA MET A 208 -11.67 -6.46 5.17
C MET A 208 -12.48 -6.79 3.89
N PRO A 209 -12.81 -5.81 3.04
CA PRO A 209 -13.58 -6.03 1.81
C PRO A 209 -12.69 -6.55 0.66
N ALA A 210 -12.13 -7.75 0.85
CA ALA A 210 -11.24 -8.40 -0.10
C ALA A 210 -11.98 -9.05 -1.28
N MET A 211 -13.26 -9.39 -1.10
CA MET A 211 -14.09 -10.07 -2.10
C MET A 211 -14.88 -9.05 -2.89
N ARG A 212 -14.79 -9.10 -4.23
CA ARG A 212 -15.66 -8.29 -5.10
C ARG A 212 -17.11 -8.74 -4.90
N ALA A 213 -18.05 -7.80 -4.99
CA ALA A 213 -19.45 -8.12 -5.03
C ALA A 213 -19.69 -9.06 -6.22
N ALA A 214 -20.36 -10.18 -5.99
CA ALA A 214 -20.73 -11.09 -7.06
C ALA A 214 -21.72 -10.35 -7.97
N THR A 215 -21.25 -9.83 -9.09
CA THR A 215 -22.16 -9.41 -10.16
C THR A 215 -22.70 -10.70 -10.79
N ASP A 216 -24.02 -10.89 -10.79
CA ASP A 216 -24.74 -11.94 -11.54
C ASP A 216 -24.34 -12.00 -13.04
N ALA A 217 -23.60 -11.00 -13.52
CA ALA A 217 -23.01 -10.93 -14.86
C ALA A 217 -21.85 -11.91 -15.12
N THR A 218 -21.21 -12.48 -14.10
CA THR A 218 -20.03 -13.35 -14.32
C THR A 218 -20.39 -14.74 -14.87
N ILE A 219 -21.67 -15.14 -14.85
CA ILE A 219 -22.13 -16.39 -15.47
C ILE A 219 -22.76 -16.17 -16.86
N ASN A 220 -23.19 -14.94 -17.20
CA ASN A 220 -24.01 -14.70 -18.41
C ASN A 220 -23.48 -13.66 -19.42
N ALA A 221 -22.26 -13.14 -19.28
CA ALA A 221 -21.70 -12.17 -20.24
C ALA A 221 -20.38 -12.61 -20.89
N VAL A 222 -20.38 -13.78 -21.53
CA VAL A 222 -19.58 -13.98 -22.76
C VAL A 222 -20.51 -13.74 -23.95
N ARG A 223 -20.90 -12.47 -24.15
CA ARG A 223 -21.34 -12.01 -25.47
C ARG A 223 -20.18 -11.24 -26.08
N PRO A 224 -19.55 -11.74 -27.17
CA PRO A 224 -18.53 -10.98 -27.87
C PRO A 224 -19.22 -9.79 -28.55
N GLY A 225 -18.95 -8.57 -28.07
CA GLY A 225 -19.43 -7.34 -28.75
C GLY A 225 -19.87 -6.17 -27.88
N SER A 226 -19.88 -6.25 -26.54
CA SER A 226 -20.15 -5.09 -25.68
C SER A 226 -18.82 -4.38 -25.29
N PRO A 227 -18.58 -3.11 -25.67
CA PRO A 227 -17.30 -2.44 -25.50
C PRO A 227 -17.03 -1.87 -24.09
N THR A 228 -17.89 -2.14 -23.11
CA THR A 228 -17.73 -1.63 -21.74
C THR A 228 -17.86 -2.78 -20.74
N GLN A 229 -16.72 -3.36 -20.35
CA GLN A 229 -16.63 -4.20 -19.16
C GLN A 229 -16.98 -3.28 -17.96
N LEU A 230 -18.10 -3.54 -17.28
CA LEU A 230 -18.56 -2.69 -16.18
C LEU A 230 -17.46 -2.58 -15.10
N PRO A 231 -17.22 -1.39 -14.53
CA PRO A 231 -16.16 -1.19 -13.53
C PRO A 231 -16.48 -1.98 -12.27
N HIS A 232 -15.73 -3.06 -12.02
CA HIS A 232 -15.92 -3.96 -10.89
C HIS A 232 -15.38 -3.39 -9.56
N TRP A 233 -15.77 -2.18 -9.16
CA TRP A 233 -15.21 -1.51 -7.99
C TRP A 233 -15.82 -1.92 -6.64
N GLN A 234 -17.00 -2.55 -6.68
CA GLN A 234 -17.81 -2.87 -5.50
C GLN A 234 -17.33 -4.13 -4.79
N ALA A 235 -17.38 -4.10 -3.46
CA ALA A 235 -17.25 -5.23 -2.56
C ALA A 235 -18.45 -5.30 -1.61
N THR A 236 -18.88 -6.52 -1.29
CA THR A 236 -19.89 -6.75 -0.26
C THR A 236 -19.21 -6.85 1.09
N ALA A 237 -19.62 -6.01 2.04
CA ALA A 237 -19.14 -6.05 3.42
C ALA A 237 -20.32 -6.01 4.41
N TYR A 238 -20.03 -6.24 5.68
CA TYR A 238 -21.01 -6.22 6.76
C TYR A 238 -20.61 -5.20 7.81
N SER A 239 -21.59 -4.45 8.31
CA SER A 239 -21.40 -3.49 9.39
C SER A 239 -20.93 -4.18 10.66
N ALA A 240 -19.91 -3.60 11.32
CA ALA A 240 -19.48 -4.07 12.63
C ALA A 240 -20.54 -3.79 13.71
N ALA A 241 -21.29 -2.69 13.57
CA ALA A 241 -22.28 -2.26 14.57
C ALA A 241 -23.58 -3.10 14.54
N ASN A 242 -24.12 -3.41 13.37
CA ASN A 242 -25.44 -4.03 13.25
C ASN A 242 -25.49 -5.24 12.30
N ARG A 243 -24.37 -5.62 11.68
CA ARG A 243 -24.27 -6.71 10.68
C ARG A 243 -25.13 -6.49 9.43
N GLU A 244 -25.55 -5.26 9.16
CA GLU A 244 -26.20 -4.94 7.90
C GLU A 244 -25.20 -5.01 6.75
N GLN A 245 -25.66 -5.54 5.62
CA GLN A 245 -24.87 -5.61 4.41
C GLN A 245 -24.69 -4.21 3.81
N LYS A 246 -23.46 -3.85 3.48
CA LYS A 246 -23.07 -2.59 2.84
C LYS A 246 -22.27 -2.86 1.57
N THR A 247 -22.43 -1.98 0.59
CA THR A 247 -21.55 -1.89 -0.58
C THR A 247 -20.43 -0.91 -0.26
N VAL A 248 -19.19 -1.36 -0.42
CA VAL A 248 -17.99 -0.55 -0.18
C VAL A 248 -17.00 -0.71 -1.33
N VAL A 249 -15.99 0.16 -1.38
CA VAL A 249 -14.89 0.03 -2.33
C VAL A 249 -14.08 -1.24 -2.04
N HIS A 250 -13.87 -2.05 -3.07
CA HIS A 250 -13.02 -3.24 -3.02
C HIS A 250 -11.59 -2.90 -2.61
N ALA A 251 -11.09 -3.52 -1.55
CA ALA A 251 -9.82 -3.11 -0.94
C ALA A 251 -8.61 -3.15 -1.89
N PRO A 252 -8.40 -4.22 -2.69
CA PRO A 252 -7.37 -4.22 -3.72
C PRO A 252 -7.48 -3.08 -4.73
N LEU A 253 -8.68 -2.61 -5.08
CA LEU A 253 -8.85 -1.47 -5.98
C LEU A 253 -8.39 -0.17 -5.31
N ALA A 254 -8.84 0.10 -4.08
CA ALA A 254 -8.43 1.29 -3.33
C ALA A 254 -6.90 1.30 -3.11
N ILE A 255 -6.33 0.16 -2.72
CA ILE A 255 -4.89 0.02 -2.49
C ILE A 255 -4.10 0.22 -3.79
N ALA A 256 -4.56 -0.29 -4.92
CA ALA A 256 -3.86 -0.10 -6.19
C ALA A 256 -3.82 1.35 -6.68
N ASN A 257 -4.70 2.22 -6.16
CA ASN A 257 -4.87 3.58 -6.66
C ASN A 257 -4.66 4.64 -5.57
N HIS A 258 -4.00 4.29 -4.47
CA HIS A 258 -3.70 5.28 -3.44
C HIS A 258 -2.43 6.09 -3.75
N ILE A 259 -2.52 7.36 -3.41
CA ILE A 259 -1.48 8.38 -3.49
C ILE A 259 -0.95 8.59 -2.08
N ALA A 260 0.33 8.92 -1.97
CA ALA A 260 0.91 9.22 -0.68
C ALA A 260 0.26 10.47 -0.05
N PRO A 261 0.07 10.49 1.28
CA PRO A 261 -0.42 11.67 1.98
C PRO A 261 0.51 12.87 1.77
N TYR A 262 -0.07 14.08 1.86
CA TYR A 262 0.72 15.31 1.95
C TYR A 262 1.55 15.34 3.24
N GLN A 263 2.56 16.22 3.29
CA GLN A 263 3.39 16.35 4.48
C GLN A 263 2.54 16.78 5.68
N GLY A 264 2.58 15.97 6.74
CA GLY A 264 1.83 16.21 7.97
C GLY A 264 0.43 15.59 7.98
N ASP A 265 -0.02 15.05 6.86
CA ASP A 265 -1.26 14.27 6.77
C ASP A 265 -0.99 12.77 6.97
N TRP A 266 -2.03 12.01 7.27
CA TRP A 266 -1.97 10.58 7.53
C TRP A 266 -2.90 9.76 6.61
N VAL A 267 -3.94 10.40 6.06
CA VAL A 267 -4.90 9.73 5.16
C VAL A 267 -4.32 9.65 3.75
N ALA A 268 -4.33 8.44 3.18
CA ALA A 268 -3.95 8.26 1.79
C ALA A 268 -5.04 8.82 0.87
N ARG A 269 -4.62 9.59 -0.11
CA ARG A 269 -5.49 10.10 -1.18
C ARG A 269 -5.68 9.02 -2.23
N LEU A 270 -6.67 9.14 -3.11
CA LEU A 270 -6.91 8.15 -4.16
C LEU A 270 -7.08 8.81 -5.52
N GLU A 271 -6.68 8.13 -6.59
CA GLU A 271 -7.05 8.50 -7.96
C GLU A 271 -8.06 7.51 -8.54
N CYS A 272 -8.87 7.97 -9.49
CA CYS A 272 -9.81 7.07 -10.15
C CYS A 272 -9.15 6.40 -11.35
N PRO A 273 -8.97 5.06 -11.34
CA PRO A 273 -8.38 4.36 -12.49
C PRO A 273 -9.26 4.44 -13.74
N PHE A 274 -10.56 4.71 -13.59
CA PHE A 274 -11.50 4.75 -14.71
C PHE A 274 -11.55 6.12 -15.40
N CYS A 275 -11.21 7.20 -14.67
CA CYS A 275 -11.10 8.54 -15.24
C CYS A 275 -9.72 8.77 -15.89
N ASP A 276 -8.67 8.18 -15.33
CA ASP A 276 -7.29 8.27 -15.84
C ASP A 276 -7.13 7.58 -17.22
N GLU A 277 -7.88 6.49 -17.47
CA GLU A 277 -7.79 5.71 -18.72
C GLU A 277 -8.63 6.29 -19.89
N ALA A 278 -9.42 7.34 -19.67
CA ALA A 278 -10.25 7.95 -20.71
C ALA A 278 -9.77 9.38 -21.01
N PRO A 279 -8.94 9.61 -22.05
CA PRO A 279 -8.81 10.95 -22.61
C PRO A 279 -10.17 11.32 -23.20
N TYR A 280 -10.97 12.09 -22.47
CA TYR A 280 -12.13 12.75 -23.02
C TYR A 280 -11.60 13.80 -24.00
N ILE A 281 -11.57 13.45 -25.30
CA ILE A 281 -11.30 14.42 -26.35
C ILE A 281 -12.55 15.28 -26.42
N GLU A 282 -12.55 16.44 -25.75
CA GLU A 282 -13.50 17.48 -26.10
C GLU A 282 -13.18 17.89 -27.55
N PRO A 283 -14.14 17.88 -28.48
CA PRO A 283 -13.93 18.50 -29.78
C PRO A 283 -13.80 20.01 -29.54
N GLY A 284 -12.56 20.47 -29.37
CA GLY A 284 -12.25 21.89 -29.36
C GLY A 284 -12.77 22.53 -30.66
N GLU A 285 -13.37 23.71 -30.53
CA GLU A 285 -13.78 24.50 -31.70
C GLU A 285 -12.58 24.94 -32.56
N ASP A 286 -11.35 24.81 -32.06
CA ASP A 286 -10.10 25.06 -32.79
C ASP A 286 -9.11 23.90 -32.57
N GLY A 287 -8.63 23.32 -33.66
CA GLY A 287 -8.03 21.98 -33.73
C GLY A 287 -6.56 21.84 -33.35
N ASP A 288 -6.12 22.35 -32.21
CA ASP A 288 -4.74 22.15 -31.73
C ASP A 288 -4.50 22.06 -30.21
N ASP A 289 -5.53 22.12 -29.36
CA ASP A 289 -5.34 21.92 -27.91
C ASP A 289 -5.90 20.57 -27.43
N GLU A 290 -5.04 19.54 -27.33
CA GLU A 290 -5.28 18.34 -26.51
C GLU A 290 -5.28 18.75 -25.02
N MET A 291 -6.36 19.37 -24.55
CA MET A 291 -6.53 19.68 -23.14
C MET A 291 -6.96 18.40 -22.42
N ARG A 292 -5.98 17.63 -21.91
CA ARG A 292 -6.26 16.61 -20.89
C ARG A 292 -6.95 17.34 -19.73
N ASN A 293 -8.23 17.05 -19.51
CA ASN A 293 -8.87 17.38 -18.24
C ASN A 293 -8.16 16.55 -17.17
N ALA A 294 -7.09 17.10 -16.61
CA ALA A 294 -6.42 16.55 -15.46
C ALA A 294 -7.48 16.48 -14.35
N GLN A 295 -7.82 15.29 -13.88
CA GLN A 295 -8.14 15.20 -12.45
C GLN A 295 -7.05 15.99 -11.75
N ASP A 296 -7.42 16.98 -10.93
CA ASP A 296 -6.45 17.72 -10.12
C ASP A 296 -5.45 16.69 -9.57
N GLU A 297 -4.16 16.82 -9.88
CA GLU A 297 -3.11 15.82 -9.58
C GLU A 297 -3.09 15.37 -8.11
N SER A 298 -3.80 16.12 -7.26
CA SER A 298 -4.10 15.82 -5.88
C SER A 298 -4.96 14.56 -5.64
N GLY A 299 -5.85 14.14 -6.55
CA GLY A 299 -6.78 13.02 -6.32
C GLY A 299 -7.83 13.29 -5.22
N PHE A 300 -8.65 12.29 -4.90
CA PHE A 300 -9.65 12.30 -3.82
C PHE A 300 -8.99 12.30 -2.44
N GLU A 301 -9.55 13.06 -1.50
CA GLU A 301 -8.96 13.27 -0.17
C GLU A 301 -8.96 12.02 0.70
N ASP A 302 -10.01 11.19 0.60
CA ASP A 302 -10.17 9.97 1.38
C ASP A 302 -10.98 8.91 0.62
N LEU A 303 -11.20 7.78 1.29
CA LEU A 303 -11.93 6.65 0.74
C LEU A 303 -13.42 6.95 0.55
N GLN A 304 -14.01 7.81 1.39
CA GLN A 304 -15.43 8.17 1.29
C GLN A 304 -15.68 9.01 0.04
N ALA A 305 -14.90 10.09 -0.16
CA ALA A 305 -14.97 10.92 -1.36
C ALA A 305 -14.74 10.10 -2.63
N PHE A 306 -13.81 9.14 -2.57
CA PHE A 306 -13.59 8.21 -3.68
C PHE A 306 -14.78 7.28 -3.93
N GLN A 307 -15.40 6.74 -2.88
CA GLN A 307 -16.59 5.91 -2.99
C GLN A 307 -17.76 6.69 -3.60
N GLU A 308 -18.03 7.89 -3.11
CA GLU A 308 -19.08 8.76 -3.65
C GLU A 308 -18.85 9.00 -5.14
N HIS A 309 -17.63 9.34 -5.56
CA HIS A 309 -17.30 9.49 -6.97
C HIS A 309 -17.60 8.21 -7.80
N LEU A 310 -17.19 7.03 -7.33
CA LEU A 310 -17.46 5.76 -8.00
C LEU A 310 -18.96 5.47 -8.10
N GLU A 311 -19.73 5.83 -7.08
CA GLU A 311 -21.19 5.69 -7.06
C GLU A 311 -21.86 6.58 -8.11
N TRP A 312 -21.39 7.83 -8.26
CA TRP A 312 -21.95 8.79 -9.21
C TRP A 312 -21.52 8.55 -10.66
N GLN A 313 -20.26 8.19 -10.90
CA GLN A 313 -19.66 8.18 -12.25
C GLN A 313 -19.42 6.77 -12.81
N HIS A 314 -19.35 5.75 -11.95
CA HIS A 314 -18.92 4.41 -12.31
C HIS A 314 -19.88 3.32 -11.81
N THR A 315 -21.18 3.63 -11.65
CA THR A 315 -22.21 2.61 -11.39
C THR A 315 -22.86 2.13 -12.69
N ALA A 316 -23.35 0.88 -12.67
CA ALA A 316 -24.07 0.27 -13.79
C ALA A 316 -25.47 0.87 -14.04
N THR A 317 -25.91 1.81 -13.19
CA THR A 317 -27.25 2.39 -13.30
C THR A 317 -27.21 3.46 -14.38
N SER A 318 -27.67 3.13 -15.59
CA SER A 318 -27.99 4.12 -16.61
C SER A 318 -28.84 5.21 -15.96
N ILE A 319 -28.34 6.44 -15.89
CA ILE A 319 -29.17 7.60 -15.57
C ILE A 319 -30.34 7.53 -16.56
N PRO A 320 -31.61 7.38 -16.11
CA PRO A 320 -32.72 7.43 -17.04
C PRO A 320 -32.63 8.79 -17.72
N ALA A 321 -32.41 8.78 -19.04
CA ALA A 321 -32.41 10.00 -19.82
C ALA A 321 -33.70 10.74 -19.48
N VAL A 322 -33.58 11.87 -18.77
CA VAL A 322 -34.70 12.76 -18.53
C VAL A 322 -35.19 13.12 -19.92
N PRO A 323 -36.44 12.77 -20.31
CA PRO A 323 -36.93 13.11 -21.63
C PRO A 323 -36.89 14.63 -21.72
N LEU A 324 -36.00 15.17 -22.56
CA LEU A 324 -36.08 16.57 -22.97
C LEU A 324 -37.52 16.80 -23.44
N PRO A 325 -38.26 17.75 -22.84
CA PRO A 325 -39.61 18.04 -23.29
C PRO A 325 -39.52 18.38 -24.78
N LYS A 326 -40.27 17.63 -25.59
CA LYS A 326 -40.39 17.88 -27.03
C LYS A 326 -40.69 19.36 -27.19
N ALA A 327 -39.81 20.09 -27.87
CA ALA A 327 -40.01 21.49 -28.19
C ALA A 327 -41.42 21.64 -28.78
N ALA A 328 -42.31 22.27 -28.01
CA ALA A 328 -43.59 22.70 -28.53
C ALA A 328 -43.27 23.70 -29.64
N LYS A 329 -43.56 23.30 -30.88
CA LYS A 329 -43.72 24.26 -31.96
C LYS A 329 -44.87 25.18 -31.54
N ASP A 330 -44.63 26.48 -31.67
CA ASP A 330 -45.56 27.59 -31.44
C ASP A 330 -45.40 28.31 -30.08
N CYS A 331 -44.34 29.11 -29.99
CA CYS A 331 -44.36 30.33 -29.18
C CYS A 331 -45.17 31.40 -29.93
N VAL A 332 -46.42 31.62 -29.53
CA VAL A 332 -47.16 32.84 -29.88
C VAL A 332 -46.91 33.86 -28.77
N VAL A 333 -46.11 34.89 -29.08
CA VAL A 333 -45.96 36.08 -28.25
C VAL A 333 -47.16 36.98 -28.52
N MET A 334 -47.91 37.35 -27.47
CA MET A 334 -48.73 38.56 -27.45
C MET A 334 -48.11 39.56 -26.49
#